data_AF-A0A356NK03-F1
#
_entry.id   AF-A0A356NK03-F1
#
_cell.length_a   1.000
_cell.length_b   1.000
_cell.length_c   1.000
_cell.angle_alpha   90.00
_cell.angle_beta   90.00
_cell.angle_gamma   90.00
#
_symmetry.space_group_name_H-M   'P 1'
#
loop_
_entity.id
_entity.type
_entity.pdbx_description
1 polymer ?
#
loop_
_entity_poly.entity_id
_entity_poly.type
_entity_poly.pdbx_seq_one_letter_code
_entity_poly.pdbx_strand_id
1 'polypeptide(L)' 'MLLAQSTQAANWPQWRGPNFNGFTDESNLPERWSKTENLAWTKDLPGSSAATPVIWEDKVLI' A
#
# COMPACT_ATOMS: atom_id res chain seq x y z
N MET A 1 32.19 -0.67 3.75
CA MET A 1 31.10 0.27 4.07
C MET A 1 29.91 -0.12 3.20
N LEU A 2 28.84 -0.68 3.78
CA LEU A 2 27.60 -0.96 3.04
C LEU A 2 26.75 0.31 3.00
N LEU A 3 26.34 0.73 1.81
CA LEU A 3 25.30 1.74 1.64
C LEU A 3 23.94 1.02 1.64
N ALA A 4 23.04 1.39 2.55
CA ALA A 4 21.65 0.98 2.48
C ALA A 4 20.95 1.84 1.42
N GLN A 5 20.31 1.21 0.43
CA GLN A 5 19.45 1.93 -0.52
C GLN A 5 18.09 2.16 0.15
N SER A 6 17.67 3.43 0.21
CA SER A 6 16.30 3.77 0.57
C SER A 6 15.40 3.42 -0.61
N THR A 7 14.56 2.39 -0.47
CA THR A 7 13.48 2.13 -1.41
C THR A 7 12.37 3.13 -1.17
N GLN A 8 12.04 3.95 -2.16
CA GLN A 8 10.94 4.89 -2.09
C GLN A 8 9.77 4.37 -2.93
N ALA A 9 8.64 4.08 -2.28
CA ALA A 9 7.41 3.76 -2.98
C ALA A 9 6.77 5.03 -3.56
N ALA A 10 5.98 4.88 -4.62
CA ALA A 10 5.20 5.99 -5.18
C ALA A 10 4.00 6.31 -4.28
N ASN A 11 3.54 7.57 -4.30
CA ASN A 11 2.29 7.94 -3.68
C ASN A 11 1.10 7.32 -4.43
N TRP A 12 0.05 6.97 -3.68
CA TRP A 12 -1.20 6.41 -4.20
C TRP A 12 -2.37 7.27 -3.71
N PRO A 13 -2.65 8.42 -4.36
CA PRO A 13 -3.59 9.43 -3.86
C PRO A 13 -5.07 9.08 -4.03
N GLN A 14 -5.40 7.99 -4.73
CA GLN A 14 -6.79 7.63 -5.07
C GLN A 14 -6.90 6.17 -5.51
N TRP A 15 -8.12 5.64 -5.60
CA TRP A 15 -8.37 4.20 -5.78
C TRP A 15 -7.78 3.57 -7.05
N ARG A 16 -7.55 4.34 -8.13
CA ARG A 16 -6.88 3.86 -9.36
C ARG A 16 -5.38 4.18 -9.44
N GLY A 17 -4.79 4.63 -8.34
CA GLY A 17 -3.36 4.90 -8.24
C GLY A 17 -2.90 6.19 -8.91
N PRO A 18 -1.57 6.41 -8.93
CA PRO A 18 -0.97 7.68 -9.37
C PRO A 18 -1.32 8.03 -10.82
N ASN A 19 -1.51 7.01 -11.66
CA ASN A 19 -1.75 7.15 -13.11
C ASN A 19 -3.22 6.98 -13.52
N PHE A 20 -4.15 6.90 -12.56
CA PHE A 20 -5.59 6.76 -12.84
C PHE A 20 -6.02 5.53 -13.65
N ASN A 21 -5.17 4.50 -13.72
CA ASN A 21 -5.37 3.32 -14.56
C ASN A 21 -5.48 2.00 -13.78
N GLY A 22 -5.21 2.00 -12.47
CA GLY A 22 -5.22 0.78 -11.64
C GLY A 22 -4.04 -0.16 -11.87
N PHE A 23 -2.93 0.33 -12.42
CA PHE A 23 -1.71 -0.45 -12.64
C PHE A 23 -0.57 -0.01 -11.71
N THR A 24 0.30 -0.97 -11.38
CA THR A 24 1.59 -0.81 -10.68
C THR A 24 2.74 -1.26 -11.57
N ASP A 25 3.89 -0.62 -11.41
CA ASP A 25 5.18 -1.11 -11.94
C ASP A 25 5.90 -2.02 -10.92
N GLU A 26 5.39 -2.08 -9.68
CA GLU A 26 5.87 -2.97 -8.63
C GLU A 26 5.78 -4.44 -9.04
N SER A 27 6.81 -5.20 -8.66
CA SER A 27 6.96 -6.62 -8.98
C SER A 27 7.24 -7.43 -7.71
N ASN A 28 7.18 -8.76 -7.82
CA ASN A 28 7.38 -9.69 -6.70
C ASN A 28 6.41 -9.47 -5.54
N LEU A 29 5.18 -9.05 -5.87
CA LEU A 29 4.11 -8.93 -4.88
C LEU A 29 3.64 -10.32 -4.45
N PRO A 30 3.31 -10.53 -3.17
CA PRO A 30 2.82 -11.83 -2.69
C PRO A 30 1.46 -12.16 -3.31
N GLU A 31 1.35 -13.40 -3.81
CA GLU A 31 0.12 -13.91 -4.45
C GLU A 31 -0.89 -14.48 -3.44
N ARG A 32 -0.46 -14.78 -2.22
CA ARG A 32 -1.28 -15.39 -1.17
C ARG A 32 -1.30 -14.50 0.06
N TRP A 33 -2.47 -14.37 0.67
CA TRP A 33 -2.68 -13.54 1.84
C TRP A 33 -3.62 -14.25 2.81
N SER A 34 -3.34 -14.10 4.10
CA SER A 34 -4.27 -14.47 5.16
C SER A 34 -4.09 -13.55 6.37
N LYS A 35 -4.85 -13.78 7.45
CA LYS A 35 -4.63 -13.06 8.71
C LYS A 35 -3.27 -13.36 9.36
N THR A 36 -2.55 -14.37 8.86
CA THR A 36 -1.27 -14.83 9.42
C THR A 36 -0.16 -15.02 8.37
N GLU A 37 -0.45 -14.81 7.08
CA GLU A 37 0.48 -15.00 5.96
C GLU A 37 0.55 -13.71 5.15
N ASN A 38 1.78 -13.24 4.89
CA ASN A 38 2.11 -12.02 4.15
C ASN A 38 1.47 -10.72 4.68
N LEU A 39 0.79 -10.75 5.83
CA LEU A 39 0.20 -9.57 6.48
C LEU A 39 1.24 -8.79 7.30
N ALA A 40 1.51 -7.53 6.93
CA ALA A 40 2.39 -6.65 7.69
C ALA A 40 1.72 -6.08 8.94
N TRP A 41 0.47 -5.60 8.81
CA TRP A 41 -0.31 -5.03 9.90
C TRP A 41 -1.81 -4.99 9.53
N THR A 42 -2.66 -4.78 10.53
CA THR A 42 -4.11 -4.58 10.36
C THR A 42 -4.59 -3.48 11.31
N LYS A 43 -5.70 -2.82 10.97
CA LYS A 43 -6.33 -1.80 11.81
C LYS A 43 -7.85 -1.92 11.75
N ASP A 44 -8.49 -1.91 12.91
CA ASP A 44 -9.94 -1.87 13.03
C ASP A 44 -10.45 -0.48 12.64
N LEU A 45 -11.51 -0.46 11.83
CA LEU A 45 -12.20 0.76 11.42
C LEU A 45 -13.49 0.93 12.24
N PRO A 46 -13.91 2.18 12.53
CA PRO A 46 -15.07 2.46 13.39
C PRO A 46 -16.41 2.10 12.73
N GLY A 47 -16.44 1.77 11.45
CA GLY A 47 -17.64 1.40 10.72
C GLY A 47 -17.39 1.13 9.25
N SER A 48 -18.47 0.85 8.52
CA SER A 48 -18.43 0.59 7.09
C SER A 48 -18.19 1.89 6.30
N SER A 49 -17.36 1.79 5.25
CA SER A 49 -17.08 2.89 4.33
C SER A 49 -16.93 2.37 2.91
N ALA A 50 -17.23 3.23 1.93
CA ALA A 50 -16.93 3.01 0.51
C ALA A 50 -15.66 3.75 0.06
N ALA A 51 -15.01 4.49 0.97
CA ALA A 51 -13.74 5.16 0.69
C ALA A 51 -12.60 4.14 0.64
N THR A 52 -11.57 4.45 -0.15
CA THR A 52 -10.34 3.68 -0.22
C THR A 52 -9.20 4.42 0.50
N PRO A 53 -8.24 3.72 1.10
CA PRO A 53 -7.07 4.36 1.69
C PRO A 53 -6.26 5.16 0.66
N VAL A 54 -5.55 6.16 1.15
CA VAL A 54 -4.53 6.90 0.40
C VAL A 54 -3.16 6.61 0.97
N ILE A 55 -2.18 6.38 0.09
CA ILE A 55 -0.77 6.28 0.46
C ILE A 55 -0.08 7.59 0.08
N TRP A 56 0.56 8.23 1.05
CA TRP A 56 1.34 9.44 0.80
C TRP A 56 2.60 9.42 1.65
N GLU A 57 3.75 9.40 0.98
CA GLU A 57 5.07 9.23 1.59
C GLU A 57 5.10 8.01 2.51
N ASP A 58 5.29 8.20 3.81
CA ASP A 58 5.37 7.15 4.83
C ASP A 58 4.04 6.89 5.54
N LYS A 59 2.92 7.40 5.00
CA LYS A 59 1.61 7.39 5.66
C LYS A 59 0.56 6.61 4.89
N VAL A 60 -0.30 5.95 5.67
CA VAL A 60 -1.55 5.34 5.22
C VAL A 60 -2.69 6.15 5.82
N LEU A 61 -3.42 6.87 4.97
CA LEU A 61 -4.56 7.69 5.35
C LEU A 61 -5.83 6.86 5.19
N ILE A 62 -6.55 6.66 6.29
CA ILE A 62 -7.78 5.85 6.41
C ILE A 62 -8.85 6.58 7.19
#